data_AF-A0AAD2VNN0-F1
#
_entry.id   AF-A0AAD2VNN0-F1
#
_cell.length_a   1.000
_cell.length_b   1.000
_cell.length_c   1.000
_cell.angle_alpha   90.00
_cell.angle_beta   90.00
_cell.angle_gamma   90.00
#
_symmetry.space_group_name_H-M   'P 1'
#
loop_
_entity.id
_entity.type
_entity.pdbx_description
1 polymer ?
#
loop_
_entity_poly.entity_id
_entity_poly.type
_entity_poly.pdbx_seq_one_letter_code
_entity_poly.pdbx_strand_id
1 'polypeptide(L)'
;MNIMILVFIGGAIGAISRELLMVSVPTMNNHFPLDIFVANIVASLLLGVVAGLLMRNKISQGMNAFLATGIMGGLSTFSSFVYGVVEIMKSPQLLLVGMSYLVLSIVIGFVAIYIGYSVGNRKYS
;
A
#
# COMPACT_ATOMS: atom_id res chain seq x y z
N MET A 1 15.85 21.09 1.10
CA MET A 1 14.55 20.77 1.73
C MET A 1 14.79 19.74 2.83
N ASN A 2 14.23 19.93 4.03
CA ASN A 2 14.39 18.96 5.12
C ASN A 2 13.62 17.66 4.78
N ILE A 3 14.27 16.49 4.90
CA ILE A 3 13.68 15.17 4.64
C ILE A 3 12.39 14.98 5.45
N MET A 4 12.33 15.45 6.70
CA MET A 4 11.14 15.32 7.53
C MET A 4 9.93 16.06 6.94
N ILE A 5 10.15 17.24 6.33
CA ILE A 5 9.08 18.01 5.68
C ILE A 5 8.55 17.24 4.47
N LEU A 6 9.44 16.60 3.70
CA LEU A 6 9.04 15.78 2.56
C LEU A 6 8.22 14.56 3.00
N VAL A 7 8.66 13.85 4.06
CA VAL A 7 7.91 12.73 4.63
C VAL A 7 6.54 13.20 5.15
N PHE A 8 6.48 14.34 5.82
CA PHE A 8 5.23 14.91 6.33
C PHE A 8 4.24 15.22 5.21
N ILE A 9 4.66 15.97 4.18
CA ILE A 9 3.79 16.34 3.06
C ILE A 9 3.35 15.09 2.29
N GLY A 10 4.28 14.19 1.97
CA GLY A 10 3.97 12.94 1.28
C GLY A 10 3.01 12.06 2.10
N GLY A 11 3.27 11.94 3.40
CA GLY A 11 2.44 11.17 4.34
C GLY A 11 1.02 11.69 4.42
N ALA A 12 0.85 13.02 4.51
CA ALA A 12 -0.47 13.65 4.48
C ALA A 12 -1.23 13.34 3.18
N ILE A 13 -0.56 13.45 2.01
CA ILE A 13 -1.14 13.12 0.71
C ILE A 13 -1.56 11.64 0.67
N GLY A 14 -0.69 10.73 1.12
CA GLY A 14 -0.96 9.29 1.14
C GLY A 14 -2.16 8.96 2.04
N ALA A 15 -2.18 9.48 3.26
CA ALA A 15 -3.25 9.23 4.23
C ALA A 15 -4.60 9.80 3.76
N ILE A 16 -4.62 11.01 3.19
CA ILE A 16 -5.84 11.60 2.61
C ILE A 16 -6.31 10.75 1.41
N SER A 17 -5.41 10.31 0.54
CA SER A 17 -5.77 9.46 -0.61
C SER A 17 -6.38 8.14 -0.16
N ARG A 18 -5.83 7.53 0.89
CA ARG A 18 -6.42 6.32 1.52
C ARG A 18 -7.81 6.61 2.06
N GLU A 19 -7.98 7.70 2.81
CA GLU A 19 -9.28 8.08 3.38
C GLU A 19 -10.32 8.30 2.28
N LEU A 20 -9.93 8.97 1.19
CA LEU A 20 -10.78 9.16 0.02
C LEU A 20 -11.20 7.83 -0.64
N LEU A 21 -10.29 6.85 -0.70
CA LEU A 21 -10.63 5.50 -1.17
C LEU A 21 -11.65 4.83 -0.24
N MET A 22 -11.46 4.93 1.08
CA MET A 22 -12.37 4.32 2.06
C MET A 22 -13.79 4.90 1.99
N VAL A 23 -13.94 6.21 1.79
CA VAL A 23 -15.27 6.83 1.65
C VAL A 23 -15.90 6.62 0.26
N SER A 24 -15.09 6.39 -0.77
CA SER A 24 -15.58 6.23 -2.15
C SER A 24 -15.91 4.79 -2.52
N VAL A 25 -15.24 3.82 -1.91
CA VAL A 25 -15.46 2.39 -2.16
C VAL A 25 -16.61 1.91 -1.25
N PRO A 26 -17.75 1.50 -1.81
CA PRO A 26 -18.86 1.03 -0.99
C PRO A 26 -18.49 -0.29 -0.29
N THR A 27 -18.97 -0.45 0.93
CA THR A 27 -18.85 -1.72 1.65
C THR A 27 -19.57 -2.81 0.85
N MET A 28 -18.82 -3.79 0.35
CA MET A 28 -19.38 -4.90 -0.41
C MET A 28 -20.11 -5.88 0.52
N ASN A 29 -21.20 -6.49 0.04
CA ASN A 29 -21.99 -7.49 0.80
C ASN A 29 -21.16 -8.72 1.21
N ASN A 30 -20.00 -8.95 0.59
CA ASN A 30 -19.10 -10.06 0.91
C ASN A 30 -18.20 -9.80 2.13
N HIS A 31 -18.34 -8.65 2.81
CA HIS A 31 -17.56 -8.26 3.99
C HIS A 31 -16.04 -8.14 3.77
N PHE A 32 -15.58 -8.18 2.51
CA PHE A 32 -14.17 -8.06 2.17
C PHE A 32 -13.75 -6.58 2.16
N PRO A 33 -12.73 -6.15 2.92
CA PRO A 33 -12.30 -4.75 2.98
C PRO A 33 -11.51 -4.36 1.72
N LEU A 34 -12.24 -4.14 0.62
CA LEU A 34 -11.67 -3.91 -0.71
C LEU A 34 -10.87 -2.60 -0.78
N ASP A 35 -11.32 -1.57 -0.06
CA ASP A 35 -10.69 -0.27 0.08
C ASP A 35 -9.25 -0.39 0.62
N ILE A 36 -9.08 -0.99 1.79
CA ILE A 36 -7.78 -1.19 2.44
C ILE A 36 -6.92 -2.16 1.61
N PHE A 37 -7.53 -3.22 1.07
CA PHE A 37 -6.85 -4.15 0.17
C PHE A 37 -6.20 -3.40 -1.01
N VAL A 38 -6.99 -2.64 -1.77
CA VAL A 38 -6.51 -1.92 -2.96
C VAL A 38 -5.47 -0.88 -2.58
N ALA A 39 -5.70 -0.10 -1.51
CA ALA A 39 -4.74 0.91 -1.06
C ALA A 39 -3.37 0.28 -0.74
N ASN A 40 -3.34 -0.84 -0.02
CA ASN A 40 -2.11 -1.56 0.30
C ASN A 40 -1.43 -2.13 -0.95
N ILE A 41 -2.16 -2.77 -1.86
CA ILE A 41 -1.57 -3.35 -3.09
C ILE A 41 -0.97 -2.25 -3.98
N VAL A 42 -1.68 -1.13 -4.17
CA VAL A 42 -1.19 0.01 -4.95
C VAL A 42 0.06 0.62 -4.31
N ALA A 43 0.04 0.83 -2.99
CA ALA A 43 1.20 1.32 -2.25
C ALA A 43 2.41 0.38 -2.40
N SER A 44 2.23 -0.93 -2.27
CA SER A 44 3.29 -1.93 -2.45
C SER A 44 3.87 -1.91 -3.86
N LEU A 45 3.03 -1.85 -4.90
CA LEU A 45 3.47 -1.77 -6.29
C LEU A 45 4.31 -0.51 -6.54
N LEU A 46 3.78 0.66 -6.16
CA LEU A 46 4.45 1.93 -6.37
C LEU A 46 5.73 2.04 -5.56
N LEU A 47 5.74 1.54 -4.32
CA LEU A 47 6.95 1.45 -3.50
C LEU A 47 8.02 0.61 -4.19
N GLY A 48 7.65 -0.51 -4.81
CA GLY A 48 8.55 -1.31 -5.63
C GLY A 48 9.18 -0.48 -6.76
N VAL A 49 8.36 0.24 -7.54
CA VAL A 49 8.84 1.11 -8.63
C VAL A 49 9.83 2.14 -8.12
N VAL A 50 9.50 2.84 -7.03
CA VAL A 50 10.35 3.87 -6.41
C VAL A 50 11.67 3.26 -5.95
N ALA A 51 11.64 2.09 -5.31
CA ALA A 51 12.85 1.38 -4.89
C ALA A 51 13.74 0.99 -6.08
N GLY A 52 13.14 0.52 -7.18
CA GLY A 52 13.88 0.19 -8.41
C GLY A 52 14.52 1.43 -9.06
N LEU A 53 13.82 2.57 -9.07
CA LEU A 53 14.35 3.84 -9.57
C LEU A 53 15.49 4.36 -8.70
N LEU A 54 15.38 4.24 -7.37
CA LEU A 54 16.42 4.63 -6.42
C LEU A 54 17.69 3.77 -6.61
N MET A 55 17.53 2.45 -6.74
CA MET A 55 18.62 1.51 -7.02
C MET A 55 19.44 1.93 -8.26
N ARG A 56 18.76 2.52 -9.26
CA ARG A 56 19.37 3.02 -10.49
C ARG A 56 19.86 4.46 -10.42
N ASN A 57 19.83 5.09 -9.25
CA ASN A 57 20.14 6.50 -9.04
C ASN A 57 19.32 7.44 -9.95
N LYS A 58 18.10 7.04 -10.34
CA LYS A 58 17.19 7.85 -11.17
C LYS A 58 16.38 8.85 -10.38
N ILE A 59 16.30 8.67 -9.07
CA ILE A 59 15.67 9.60 -8.13
C ILE A 59 16.62 9.90 -6.96
N SER A 60 16.46 11.06 -6.34
CA SER A 60 17.24 11.46 -5.18
C SER A 60 16.71 10.84 -3.89
N GLN A 61 17.52 10.85 -2.83
CA GLN A 61 17.09 10.44 -1.49
C GLN A 61 15.90 11.26 -0.97
N GLY A 62 15.83 12.55 -1.30
CA GLY A 62 14.68 13.40 -0.95
C GLY A 62 13.39 12.95 -1.65
N MET A 63 13.48 12.60 -2.93
CA MET A 63 12.33 12.08 -3.68
C MET A 63 11.91 10.70 -3.15
N ASN A 64 12.86 9.85 -2.79
CA ASN A 64 12.55 8.58 -2.13
C ASN A 64 11.82 8.81 -0.79
N ALA A 65 12.29 9.72 0.05
CA ALA A 65 11.61 10.04 1.31
C ALA A 65 10.18 10.57 1.10
N PHE A 66 9.97 11.43 0.10
CA PHE A 66 8.65 11.95 -0.25
C PHE A 66 7.71 10.85 -0.75
N LEU A 67 8.15 10.04 -1.72
CA LEU A 67 7.32 9.03 -2.37
C LEU A 67 7.18 7.76 -1.52
N ALA A 68 8.28 7.11 -1.16
CA ALA A 68 8.26 5.83 -0.47
C ALA A 68 7.79 5.99 0.98
N THR A 69 8.56 6.72 1.81
CA THR A 69 8.23 6.87 3.23
C THR A 69 6.99 7.73 3.44
N GLY A 70 6.86 8.82 2.68
CA GLY A 70 5.70 9.72 2.73
C GLY A 70 4.46 9.09 2.11
N ILE A 71 4.30 9.23 0.79
CA ILE A 71 3.04 8.86 0.10
C ILE A 71 2.69 7.38 0.30
N MET A 72 3.60 6.45 0.01
CA MET A 72 3.25 5.01 0.12
C MET A 72 3.08 4.58 1.58
N GLY A 73 3.85 5.16 2.50
CA GLY A 73 3.68 4.96 3.94
C GLY A 73 2.32 5.46 4.45
N GLY A 74 1.84 6.61 3.98
CA GLY A 74 0.54 7.15 4.34
C GLY A 74 -0.63 6.44 3.65
N LEU A 75 -0.45 6.01 2.39
CA LEU A 75 -1.46 5.29 1.61
C LEU A 75 -1.71 3.89 2.15
N SER A 76 -0.66 3.19 2.59
CA SER A 76 -0.79 1.85 3.18
C SER A 76 -1.13 1.88 4.66
N THR A 77 -1.65 0.77 5.18
CA THR A 77 -1.92 0.58 6.61
C THR A 77 -1.90 -0.91 6.97
N PHE A 78 -0.92 -1.31 7.77
CA PHE A 78 -0.87 -2.67 8.30
C PHE A 78 -1.82 -2.85 9.49
N SER A 79 -1.98 -1.83 10.34
CA SER A 79 -2.83 -1.89 11.53
C SER A 79 -4.30 -2.05 11.16
N SER A 80 -4.82 -1.27 10.20
CA SER A 80 -6.21 -1.41 9.76
C SER A 80 -6.47 -2.73 9.04
N PHE A 81 -5.49 -3.24 8.27
CA PHE A 81 -5.55 -4.56 7.65
C PHE A 81 -5.69 -5.67 8.70
N VAL A 82 -4.80 -5.72 9.70
CA VAL A 82 -4.83 -6.75 10.76
C VAL A 82 -6.12 -6.64 11.57
N TYR A 83 -6.54 -5.41 11.91
CA TYR A 83 -7.81 -5.20 12.60
C TYR A 83 -9.00 -5.72 11.79
N GLY A 84 -9.06 -5.43 10.49
CA GLY A 84 -10.10 -5.93 9.59
C GLY A 84 -10.15 -7.45 9.50
N VAL A 85 -8.98 -8.12 9.42
CA VAL A 85 -8.92 -9.60 9.48
C VAL A 85 -9.52 -10.12 10.78
N VAL A 86 -9.09 -9.58 11.93
CA VAL A 86 -9.58 -10.01 13.24
C VAL A 86 -11.09 -9.78 13.37
N GLU A 87 -11.58 -8.63 12.92
CA GLU A 87 -13.00 -8.29 13.01
C GLU A 87 -13.88 -9.24 12.20
N ILE A 88 -13.47 -9.57 10.97
CA ILE A 88 -14.18 -10.54 10.12
C ILE A 88 -14.18 -11.94 10.76
N MET A 89 -13.04 -12.37 11.31
CA MET A 89 -12.89 -13.70 11.90
C MET A 89 -13.62 -13.89 13.22
N LYS A 90 -14.14 -12.83 13.86
CA LYS A 90 -15.05 -12.95 15.02
C LYS A 90 -16.36 -13.66 14.65
N SER A 91 -16.78 -13.59 13.39
CA SER A 91 -18.00 -14.24 12.90
C SER A 91 -17.65 -15.60 12.31
N PRO A 92 -18.13 -16.74 12.87
CA PRO A 92 -17.80 -18.07 12.36
C PRO A 92 -18.13 -18.27 10.88
N GLN A 93 -19.21 -17.65 10.40
CA GLN A 93 -19.67 -17.73 9.01
C GLN A 93 -18.75 -16.98 8.03
N LEU A 94 -17.96 -16.02 8.51
CA LEU A 94 -17.05 -15.20 7.70
C LEU A 94 -15.58 -15.61 7.85
N LEU A 95 -15.28 -16.68 8.58
CA LEU A 95 -13.91 -17.11 8.85
C LEU A 95 -13.11 -17.35 7.55
N LEU A 96 -13.73 -17.94 6.53
CA LEU A 96 -13.11 -18.14 5.22
C LEU A 96 -12.81 -16.80 4.52
N VAL A 97 -13.69 -15.80 4.65
CA VAL A 97 -13.48 -14.45 4.11
C VAL A 97 -12.28 -13.80 4.80
N GLY A 98 -12.20 -13.83 6.12
CA GLY A 98 -11.09 -13.27 6.89
C GLY A 98 -9.75 -13.92 6.53
N MET A 99 -9.71 -15.26 6.41
CA MET A 99 -8.53 -15.99 5.98
C MET A 99 -8.13 -15.65 4.53
N SER A 100 -9.11 -15.53 3.62
CA SER A 100 -8.84 -15.13 2.25
C SER A 100 -8.27 -13.70 2.18
N TYR A 101 -8.81 -12.76 2.96
CA TYR A 101 -8.33 -11.38 3.02
C TYR A 101 -6.89 -11.32 3.55
N LEU A 102 -6.57 -12.07 4.60
CA LEU A 102 -5.21 -12.21 5.13
C LEU A 102 -4.24 -12.70 4.05
N VAL A 103 -4.52 -13.87 3.46
CA VAL A 103 -3.62 -14.55 2.52
C VAL A 103 -3.46 -13.74 1.24
N LEU A 104 -4.56 -13.28 0.65
CA LEU A 104 -4.53 -12.50 -0.58
C LEU A 104 -3.78 -11.19 -0.40
N SER A 105 -3.98 -10.47 0.71
CA SER A 105 -3.26 -9.22 0.98
C SER A 105 -1.75 -9.42 1.04
N ILE A 106 -1.29 -10.48 1.72
CA ILE A 106 0.14 -10.79 1.85
C ILE A 106 0.71 -11.24 0.51
N VAL A 107 0.10 -12.22 -0.14
CA VAL A 107 0.61 -12.81 -1.38
C VAL A 107 0.62 -11.78 -2.50
N ILE A 108 -0.50 -11.09 -2.72
CA ILE A 108 -0.60 -10.10 -3.80
C ILE A 108 0.26 -8.89 -3.48
N GLY A 109 0.36 -8.45 -2.22
CA GLY A 109 1.25 -7.37 -1.82
C GLY A 109 2.72 -7.68 -2.12
N PHE A 110 3.15 -8.90 -1.81
CA PHE A 110 4.50 -9.39 -2.12
C PHE A 110 4.76 -9.45 -3.64
N VAL A 111 3.81 -9.98 -4.41
CA VAL A 111 3.92 -10.03 -5.87
C VAL A 111 3.95 -8.60 -6.45
N ALA A 112 3.11 -7.71 -5.95
CA ALA A 112 3.02 -6.33 -6.41
C ALA A 112 4.33 -5.57 -6.22
N ILE A 113 4.95 -5.65 -5.04
CA ILE A 113 6.23 -4.96 -4.81
C ILE A 113 7.35 -5.53 -5.70
N TYR A 114 7.38 -6.84 -5.93
CA TYR A 114 8.35 -7.46 -6.82
C TYR A 114 8.19 -7.01 -8.28
N ILE A 115 6.95 -6.98 -8.78
CA ILE A 115 6.63 -6.48 -10.12
C ILE A 115 7.05 -5.02 -10.24
N GLY A 116 6.68 -4.17 -9.28
CA GLY A 116 7.03 -2.76 -9.27
C GLY A 116 8.53 -2.55 -9.29
N TYR A 117 9.26 -3.28 -8.46
CA TYR A 117 10.71 -3.22 -8.40
C TYR A 117 11.38 -3.64 -9.73
N SER A 118 10.90 -4.72 -10.35
CA SER A 118 11.35 -5.14 -11.67
C SER A 118 11.15 -4.03 -12.71
N VAL A 119 9.96 -3.40 -12.74
CA VAL A 119 9.64 -2.30 -13.66
C VAL A 119 10.55 -1.09 -13.42
N GLY A 120 10.72 -0.65 -12.17
CA GLY A 120 11.57 0.49 -11.83
C GLY A 120 13.05 0.27 -12.15
N ASN A 121 13.51 -0.99 -12.04
CA ASN A 121 14.90 -1.37 -12.27
C ASN A 121 15.22 -1.76 -13.74
N ARG A 122 14.25 -1.74 -14.65
CA ARG A 122 14.49 -2.06 -16.08
C ARG A 122 15.44 -1.06 -16.73
N LYS A 123 16.58 -1.55 -17.25
CA LYS A 123 17.44 -0.77 -18.15
C LYS A 123 16.72 -0.61 -19.50
N TYR A 124 16.13 0.56 -19.73
CA TYR A 124 15.89 1.00 -21.11
C TYR A 124 17.28 1.28 -21.71
N SER A 125 17.67 0.46 -22.67
CA SER A 125 18.91 0.60 -23.45
C SER A 125 18.80 1.76 -24.43
#